data_AF-A0A1R4H3D5-F1
#
_entry.id   AF-A0A1R4H3D5-F1
#
_cell.length_a   1.000
_cell.length_b   1.000
_cell.length_c   1.000
_cell.angle_alpha   90.00
_cell.angle_beta   90.00
_cell.angle_gamma   90.00
#
_symmetry.space_group_name_H-M   'P 1'
#
loop_
_entity.id
_entity.type
_entity.pdbx_description
1 polymer ?
#
loop_
_entity_poly.entity_id
_entity_poly.type
_entity_poly.pdbx_seq_one_letter_code
_entity_poly.pdbx_strand_id
1 'polypeptide(L)' 'MKQLLLEIDETTEAKINAAAKTAGLSAQQWLQQIIDEKTVTTWPNAIKALAGTWQDAPFSEELRAAEGQDISREDF' A
#
# COMPACT_ATOMS: atom_id res chain seq x y z
N MET A 1 -3.41 19.11 19.54
CA MET A 1 -3.96 17.74 19.58
C MET A 1 -5.46 17.83 19.29
N LYS A 2 -5.97 17.01 18.37
CA LYS A 2 -7.42 16.93 18.09
C LYS A 2 -7.94 15.61 18.65
N GLN A 3 -9.11 15.63 19.28
CA GLN A 3 -9.76 14.45 19.83
C GLN A 3 -10.87 14.00 18.88
N LEU A 4 -10.96 12.69 18.65
CA LEU A 4 -12.03 12.04 17.88
C LEU A 4 -12.82 11.14 18.84
N LEU A 5 -14.15 11.21 18.76
CA LEU A 5 -15.02 10.22 19.37
C LEU A 5 -15.46 9.25 18.28
N LEU A 6 -15.24 7.95 18.49
CA LEU A 6 -15.63 6.89 17.56
C LEU A 6 -16.57 5.94 18.28
N GLU A 7 -17.78 5.81 17.80
CA GLU A 7 -18.71 4.78 18.27
C GLU A 7 -18.33 3.45 17.63
N ILE A 8 -18.07 2.44 18.46
CA ILE A 8 -17.75 1.07 18.05
C ILE A 8 -18.60 0.11 18.86
N ASP A 9 -18.91 -1.05 18.28
CA ASP A 9 -19.52 -2.14 19.00
C ASP A 9 -18.49 -2.92 19.84
N GLU A 10 -18.98 -3.70 20.81
CA GLU A 10 -18.14 -4.50 21.71
C GLU A 10 -17.23 -5.49 20.98
N THR A 11 -17.66 -6.02 19.83
CA THR A 11 -16.85 -6.98 19.06
C THR A 11 -15.68 -6.28 18.39
N THR A 12 -15.89 -5.06 17.90
CA THR A 12 -14.84 -4.22 17.33
C THR A 12 -13.86 -3.76 18.40
N GLU A 13 -14.34 -3.37 19.57
CA GLU A 13 -13.49 -3.02 20.72
C GLU A 13 -12.58 -4.18 21.13
N ALA A 14 -13.14 -5.39 21.25
CA ALA A 14 -12.38 -6.59 21.59
C ALA A 14 -11.28 -6.89 20.56
N LYS A 15 -11.57 -6.72 19.26
CA LYS A 15 -10.58 -6.89 18.17
C LYS A 15 -9.46 -5.86 18.26
N ILE A 16 -9.79 -4.59 18.50
CA ILE A 16 -8.80 -3.52 18.65
C ILE A 16 -7.86 -3.84 19.82
N ASN A 17 -8.42 -4.21 20.98
CA ASN A 17 -7.64 -4.52 22.17
C ASN A 17 -6.74 -5.75 21.97
N ALA A 18 -7.24 -6.81 21.32
CA ALA A 18 -6.46 -8.00 21.02
C ALA A 18 -5.31 -7.71 20.04
N ALA A 19 -5.58 -6.94 18.98
CA ALA A 19 -4.57 -6.56 18.00
C ALA A 19 -3.51 -5.63 18.59
N ALA A 20 -3.92 -4.62 19.36
CA ALA A 20 -3.02 -3.71 20.06
C ALA A 20 -2.11 -4.47 21.04
N LYS A 21 -2.67 -5.41 21.83
CA LYS A 21 -1.91 -6.26 22.75
C LYS A 21 -0.89 -7.13 22.00
N THR A 22 -1.28 -7.70 20.87
CA THR A 22 -0.39 -8.54 20.04
C THR A 22 0.77 -7.72 19.46
N ALA A 23 0.51 -6.45 19.12
CA ALA A 23 1.52 -5.49 18.67
C ALA A 23 2.35 -4.88 19.81
N GLY A 24 2.02 -5.15 21.08
CA GLY A 24 2.66 -4.53 22.24
C GLY A 24 2.38 -3.03 22.40
N LEU A 25 1.28 -2.55 21.81
CA LEU A 25 0.88 -1.14 21.78
C LEU A 25 -0.39 -0.90 22.60
N SER A 26 -0.62 0.34 23.01
CA SER A 26 -1.96 0.75 23.48
C SER A 26 -2.96 0.81 22.33
N ALA A 27 -4.25 0.69 22.63
CA ALA A 27 -5.32 0.76 21.62
C ALA A 27 -5.27 2.05 20.79
N GLN A 28 -4.98 3.19 21.42
CA GLN A 28 -4.84 4.48 20.73
C GLN A 28 -3.62 4.50 19.79
N GLN A 29 -2.47 4.03 20.25
CA GLN A 29 -1.25 3.98 19.42
C GLN A 29 -1.44 3.04 18.22
N TRP A 30 -2.06 1.89 18.46
CA TRP A 30 -2.38 0.94 17.41
C TRP A 30 -3.37 1.53 16.38
N LEU A 31 -4.43 2.21 16.83
CA LEU A 31 -5.36 2.90 15.93
C LEU A 31 -4.68 4.00 15.11
N GLN A 32 -3.81 4.80 15.73
CA GLN A 32 -3.04 5.82 15.00
C GLN A 32 -2.17 5.18 13.91
N GLN A 33 -1.47 4.09 14.23
CA GLN A 33 -0.65 3.37 13.26
C GLN A 33 -1.48 2.84 12.10
N ILE A 34 -2.66 2.26 12.36
CA ILE A 34 -3.56 1.79 11.29
C ILE A 34 -4.01 2.94 10.40
N ILE A 35 -4.38 4.09 10.98
CA ILE A 35 -4.77 5.27 10.19
C ILE A 35 -3.61 5.71 9.30
N ASP A 36 -2.40 5.80 9.85
CA ASP A 36 -1.21 6.18 9.09
C ASP A 36 -0.98 5.19 7.94
N GLU A 37 -0.95 3.88 8.22
CA GLU A 37 -0.78 2.81 7.22
C GLU A 37 -1.83 2.86 6.10
N LYS A 38 -3.08 3.14 6.44
CA LYS A 38 -4.19 3.18 5.46
C LYS A 38 -4.31 4.50 4.70
N THR A 39 -3.71 5.56 5.21
CA THR A 39 -3.73 6.90 4.58
C THR A 39 -2.43 7.23 3.86
N VAL A 40 -1.39 6.40 3.99
CA VAL A 40 -0.16 6.54 3.20
C VAL A 40 -0.52 6.46 1.71
N THR A 41 -0.33 7.58 1.01
CA THR A 41 -0.53 7.72 -0.44
C THR A 41 0.76 7.55 -1.24
N THR A 42 1.88 7.28 -0.56
CA THR A 42 3.19 7.21 -1.19
C THR A 42 3.88 5.89 -0.87
N TRP A 43 4.60 5.34 -1.85
CA TRP A 43 5.39 4.13 -1.61
C TRP A 43 6.43 4.35 -0.51
N PRO A 44 6.67 3.36 0.38
CA PRO A 44 7.79 3.41 1.31
C PRO A 44 9.12 3.56 0.56
N ASN A 45 10.10 4.24 1.18
CA ASN A 45 11.41 4.44 0.56
C ASN A 45 12.11 3.12 0.20
N ALA A 46 11.92 2.08 1.02
CA ALA A 46 12.42 0.74 0.73
C ALA A 46 11.88 0.18 -0.59
N ILE A 47 10.61 0.43 -0.92
CA ILE A 47 10.00 0.00 -2.18
C ILE A 47 10.46 0.88 -3.34
N LYS A 48 10.55 2.19 -3.14
CA LYS A 48 11.10 3.09 -4.17
C LYS A 48 12.54 2.73 -4.55
N ALA A 49 13.34 2.32 -3.57
CA ALA A 49 14.72 1.91 -3.76
C ALA A 49 14.85 0.62 -4.59
N LEU A 50 13.79 -0.18 -4.73
CA LEU A 50 13.79 -1.37 -5.59
C LEU A 50 13.64 -1.03 -7.08
N ALA A 51 13.16 0.17 -7.43
CA ALA A 51 13.01 0.58 -8.82
C ALA A 51 14.39 0.62 -9.51
N GLY A 52 14.58 -0.19 -10.56
CA GLY A 52 15.83 -0.30 -11.29
C GLY A 52 16.90 -1.21 -10.67
N THR A 53 16.55 -1.99 -9.64
CA THR A 53 17.51 -2.92 -8.99
C THR A 53 17.65 -4.27 -9.69
N TRP A 54 16.75 -4.61 -10.62
CA TRP A 54 16.88 -5.83 -11.41
C TRP A 54 18.03 -5.71 -12.42
N GLN A 55 19.08 -6.49 -12.20
CA GLN A 55 20.29 -6.47 -13.04
C GLN A 55 20.05 -7.03 -14.43
N ASP A 56 19.16 -8.02 -14.56
CA ASP A 56 18.87 -8.73 -15.81
C ASP A 56 17.47 -8.38 -16.37
N ALA A 57 16.94 -7.21 -16.04
CA ALA A 57 15.66 -6.79 -16.59
C ALA A 57 15.83 -6.48 -18.10
N PRO A 58 15.03 -7.11 -18.98
CA PRO A 58 15.12 -6.86 -20.41
C PRO A 58 14.70 -5.42 -20.73
N PHE A 59 15.31 -4.86 -21.77
CA PHE A 59 14.91 -3.55 -22.27
C PHE A 59 13.52 -3.61 -22.90
N SER A 60 12.83 -2.47 -22.96
CA SER A 60 11.47 -2.41 -23.49
C SER A 60 11.38 -2.86 -24.94
N GLU A 61 12.45 -2.67 -25.70
CA GLU A 61 12.67 -3.06 -27.07
C GLU A 61 12.81 -4.57 -27.21
N GLU A 62 13.49 -5.23 -26.25
CA GLU A 62 13.66 -6.69 -26.22
C GLU A 62 12.33 -7.39 -25.91
N LEU A 63 11.52 -6.80 -25.02
CA LEU A 63 10.18 -7.30 -24.72
C LEU A 63 9.23 -7.18 -25.92
N ARG A 64 9.27 -6.05 -26.63
CA ARG A 64 8.42 -5.79 -27.81
C ARG A 64 8.91 -6.47 -29.09
N ALA A 65 10.12 -7.02 -29.10
CA ALA A 65 10.71 -7.64 -30.30
C ALA A 65 9.87 -8.82 -30.84
N ALA A 66 9.11 -9.50 -29.97
CA ALA A 66 8.21 -10.59 -30.35
C ALA A 66 6.74 -10.15 -30.52
N GLU A 67 6.42 -8.88 -30.25
CA GLU A 67 5.06 -8.36 -30.36
C GLU A 67 4.77 -7.86 -31.78
N GLY A 68 3.49 -7.90 -32.17
CA GLY A 68 3.04 -7.35 -33.44
C GLY A 68 3.19 -5.82 -33.48
N GLN A 69 3.34 -5.25 -34.68
CA GLN A 69 3.36 -3.78 -34.82
C GLN A 69 1.98 -3.20 -34.52
N ASP A 70 1.95 -2.08 -33.80
CA ASP A 70 0.74 -1.30 -33.61
C ASP A 70 0.15 -0.91 -34.97
N ILE A 71 -1.14 -1.18 -35.16
CA ILE A 71 -1.89 -0.71 -36.31
C ILE A 71 -2.58 0.62 -35.97
N SER A 72 -2.77 1.48 -36.99
CA SER A 72 -3.56 2.69 -36.82
C SER A 72 -4.94 2.36 -36.27
N ARG A 73 -5.42 3.18 -35.32
CA ARG A 73 -6.81 3.13 -34.89
C ARG A 73 -7.70 3.34 -36.12
N GLU A 74 -8.78 2.56 -36.19
CA GLU A 74 -9.78 2.65 -37.26
C GLU A 74 -10.36 4.07 -37.42
N ASP A 75 -10.56 4.48 -38.67
CA ASP A 75 -11.18 5.77 -39.01
C ASP A 75 -12.69 5.75 -38.69
N PHE A 76 -13.23 6.91 -38.31
CA PHE A 76 -14.66 7.10 -38.00
C PHE A 76 -15.56 7.09 -39.25
#